data_AF-A0A372F522-F1
#
_entry.id   AF-A0A372F522-F1
#
_cell.length_a   1.000
_cell.length_b   1.000
_cell.length_c   1.000
_cell.angle_alpha   90.00
_cell.angle_beta   90.00
_cell.angle_gamma   90.00
#
_symmetry.space_group_name_H-M   'P 1'
#
loop_
_entity.id
_entity.type
_entity.pdbx_description
1 polymer ?
#
loop_
_entity_poly.entity_id
_entity_poly.type
_entity_poly.pdbx_seq_one_letter_code
_entity_poly.pdbx_strand_id
1 'polypeptide(L)'
;MSEEEKFHRIIREKLNHFHPESSPDDWKKMKRKIMIDNLLRFSIPSVVVLVLGLSYYWFTDVDSLPAKETVIAQKPPVAEIKPKQEEPIDEKTFTKVELPKEKKSNPVPTAPKTPTVDETLKESESIVSEPLANLKVNKLRSRNVAAPAEKHADFVDKELRFLNASAVSMSDKIMRVRELGKTYELTSYEALDRNADKWRNIVIVCDMTSSMFPYTTQVFDWMMENVDNTSIKGIIFFTDCDSLGNETRGKLPGKMFMVKKKDELLLWDTMFAAINNTENNKDKAENNIEALLFAQKNFPEVDDFVMIADNSSHVKDMRNLSKLKKRTHIILCGETYKKDLAFQSDYVQIAKKTEGSIHTLEDDIINPANIKEMTVIRVGRIYFRFQKGKFYTTKMSFRP
;
A
#
# COMPACT_ATOMS: atom_id res chain seq x y z
N MET A 1 -28.66 46.50 -1.10
CA MET A 1 -27.48 45.91 -1.74
C MET A 1 -27.03 44.75 -0.85
N SER A 2 -27.12 43.51 -1.33
CA SER A 2 -26.80 42.32 -0.53
C SER A 2 -25.31 42.25 -0.22
N GLU A 3 -24.92 41.50 0.82
CA GLU A 3 -23.49 41.29 1.15
C GLU A 3 -22.71 40.65 -0.01
N GLU A 4 -23.40 39.88 -0.85
CA GLU A 4 -22.85 39.28 -2.07
C GLU A 4 -22.50 40.34 -3.13
N GLU A 5 -23.36 41.36 -3.31
CA GLU A 5 -23.08 42.47 -4.22
C GLU A 5 -21.90 43.33 -3.76
N LYS A 6 -21.72 43.50 -2.44
CA LYS A 6 -20.55 44.19 -1.86
C LYS A 6 -19.27 43.41 -2.14
N PHE A 7 -19.29 42.09 -1.94
CA PHE A 7 -18.15 41.21 -2.19
C PHE A 7 -17.73 41.25 -3.67
N HIS A 8 -18.69 41.10 -4.58
CA HIS A 8 -18.40 41.15 -6.02
C HIS A 8 -17.84 42.50 -6.48
N ARG A 9 -18.29 43.60 -5.86
CA ARG A 9 -17.74 44.93 -6.15
C ARG A 9 -16.27 45.05 -5.73
N ILE A 10 -15.93 44.59 -4.52
CA ILE A 10 -14.55 44.62 -3.99
C ILE A 10 -13.61 43.79 -4.85
N ILE A 11 -14.04 42.59 -5.26
CA ILE A 11 -13.24 41.71 -6.13
C ILE A 11 -12.97 42.39 -7.48
N ARG A 12 -14.00 43.00 -8.09
CA ARG A 12 -13.88 43.68 -9.38
C ARG A 12 -12.95 44.89 -9.29
N GLU A 13 -13.02 45.63 -8.19
CA GLU A 13 -12.16 46.80 -7.94
C GLU A 13 -10.69 46.41 -7.73
N LYS A 14 -10.42 45.31 -7.02
CA LYS A 14 -9.05 44.81 -6.79
C LYS A 14 -8.41 44.16 -8.01
N LEU A 15 -9.18 43.41 -8.82
CA LEU A 15 -8.67 42.79 -10.04
C LEU A 15 -8.33 43.80 -11.13
N ASN A 16 -9.10 44.90 -11.24
CA ASN A 16 -8.84 45.94 -12.23
C ASN A 16 -7.53 46.70 -11.99
N HIS A 17 -6.96 46.64 -10.78
CA HIS A 17 -5.68 47.25 -10.44
C HIS A 17 -4.51 46.25 -10.43
N PHE A 18 -4.76 44.96 -10.72
CA PHE A 18 -3.72 43.94 -10.74
C PHE A 18 -3.10 43.84 -12.14
N HIS A 19 -2.08 44.65 -12.38
CA HIS A 19 -1.17 44.47 -13.51
C HIS A 19 0.16 43.91 -12.99
N PRO A 20 0.42 42.60 -13.12
CA PRO A 20 1.74 42.07 -12.80
C PRO A 20 2.74 42.70 -13.79
N GLU A 21 3.76 43.37 -13.28
CA GLU A 21 4.85 43.90 -14.10
C GLU A 21 5.52 42.74 -14.84
N SER A 22 5.25 42.64 -16.15
CA SER A 22 5.92 41.68 -17.02
C SER A 22 7.31 42.20 -17.30
N SER A 23 8.29 41.78 -16.49
CA SER A 23 9.71 42.05 -16.74
C SER A 23 10.22 41.11 -17.86
N PRO A 24 10.63 41.63 -19.03
CA PRO A 24 11.18 40.82 -20.12
C PRO A 24 12.49 40.10 -19.74
N ASP A 25 13.16 40.57 -18.68
CA ASP A 25 14.43 40.02 -18.22
C ASP A 25 14.26 38.70 -17.46
N ASP A 26 13.11 38.47 -16.83
CA ASP A 26 12.82 37.20 -16.16
C ASP A 26 12.61 36.06 -17.16
N TRP A 27 12.01 36.37 -18.31
CA TRP A 27 11.89 35.42 -19.41
C TRP A 27 13.26 35.04 -20.01
N LYS A 28 14.16 36.02 -20.18
CA LYS A 28 15.53 35.77 -20.64
C LYS A 28 16.32 34.94 -19.64
N LYS A 29 16.20 35.22 -18.33
CA LYS A 29 16.83 34.43 -17.27
C LYS A 29 16.33 32.99 -17.26
N MET A 30 15.01 32.78 -17.37
CA MET A 30 14.41 31.46 -17.41
C MET A 30 14.87 30.68 -18.65
N LYS A 31 14.87 31.31 -19.83
CA LYS A 31 15.34 30.68 -21.08
C LYS A 31 16.81 30.28 -21.01
N ARG A 32 17.66 31.12 -20.40
CA ARG A 32 19.08 30.82 -20.19
C ARG A 32 19.28 29.63 -19.24
N LYS A 33 18.50 29.56 -18.16
CA LYS A 33 18.53 28.45 -17.20
C LYS A 33 18.12 27.12 -17.85
N ILE A 34 17.05 27.12 -18.64
CA ILE A 34 16.59 25.93 -19.37
C ILE A 34 17.62 25.46 -20.40
N MET A 35 18.29 26.38 -21.11
CA MET A 35 19.36 26.02 -22.04
C MET A 35 20.55 25.37 -21.34
N ILE A 36 20.97 25.90 -20.19
CA ILE A 36 22.09 25.36 -19.40
C ILE A 36 21.74 23.97 -18.85
N ASP A 37 20.54 23.80 -18.29
CA ASP A 37 20.09 22.51 -17.73
C ASP A 37 19.98 21.43 -18.81
N ASN A 38 19.50 21.79 -20.00
CA ASN A 38 19.47 20.86 -21.14
C ASN A 38 20.88 20.52 -21.63
N LEU A 39 21.79 21.50 -21.73
CA LEU A 39 23.17 21.24 -22.14
C LEU A 39 23.87 20.30 -21.15
N LEU A 40 23.72 20.52 -19.84
CA LEU A 40 24.30 19.67 -18.79
C LEU A 40 23.72 18.25 -18.80
N ARG A 41 22.40 18.11 -18.98
CA ARG A 41 21.73 16.79 -19.02
C ARG A 41 22.17 15.92 -20.19
N PHE A 42 22.48 16.51 -21.35
CA PHE A 42 22.83 15.75 -22.55
C PHE A 42 24.34 15.63 -22.79
N SER A 43 25.17 16.59 -22.37
CA SER A 43 26.61 16.55 -22.63
C SER A 43 27.40 15.68 -21.63
N ILE A 44 27.02 15.67 -20.35
CA ILE A 44 27.76 14.93 -19.31
C ILE A 44 27.75 13.41 -19.56
N PRO A 45 26.60 12.76 -19.85
CA PRO A 45 26.59 11.31 -20.07
C PRO A 45 27.41 10.89 -21.30
N SER A 46 27.36 11.68 -22.37
CA SER A 46 28.11 11.41 -23.60
C SER A 46 29.62 11.52 -23.39
N VAL A 47 30.09 12.51 -22.64
CA VAL A 47 31.51 12.66 -22.29
C VAL A 47 31.98 11.51 -21.40
N VAL A 48 31.18 11.10 -20.42
CA VAL A 48 31.51 9.96 -19.54
C VAL A 48 31.66 8.66 -20.34
N VAL A 49 30.74 8.37 -21.27
CA VAL A 49 30.83 7.18 -22.13
C VAL A 49 32.06 7.23 -23.04
N LEU A 50 32.39 8.40 -23.59
CA LEU A 50 33.57 8.57 -24.45
C LEU A 50 34.88 8.35 -23.67
N VAL A 51 34.98 8.88 -22.45
CA VAL A 51 36.15 8.68 -21.57
C VAL A 51 36.28 7.22 -21.14
N LEU A 52 35.16 6.55 -20.82
CA LEU A 52 35.16 5.12 -20.48
C LEU A 52 35.53 4.24 -21.69
N GLY A 53 35.07 4.59 -22.90
CA GLY A 53 35.43 3.87 -24.12
C GLY A 53 36.91 4.06 -24.49
N LEU A 54 37.44 5.28 -24.38
CA LEU A 54 38.84 5.57 -24.65
C LEU A 54 39.78 4.94 -23.61
N SER A 55 39.38 4.93 -22.34
CA SER A 55 40.15 4.22 -21.29
C SER A 55 40.12 2.71 -21.50
N TYR A 56 38.98 2.12 -21.88
CA TYR A 56 38.93 0.71 -22.26
C TYR A 56 39.88 0.41 -23.42
N TYR A 57 39.84 1.20 -24.49
CA TYR A 57 40.72 1.06 -25.64
C TYR A 57 42.21 1.18 -25.28
N TRP A 58 42.57 2.11 -24.39
CA TRP A 58 43.95 2.26 -23.90
C TRP A 58 44.41 1.12 -22.99
N PHE A 59 43.50 0.47 -22.28
CA PHE A 59 43.79 -0.69 -21.44
C PHE A 59 43.74 -2.02 -22.21
N THR A 60 43.31 -2.01 -23.47
CA THR A 60 43.22 -3.19 -24.33
C THR A 60 43.97 -3.00 -25.65
N ASP A 61 45.30 -2.95 -25.60
CA ASP A 61 46.22 -3.21 -26.74
C ASP A 61 47.64 -3.27 -26.13
N VAL A 62 48.54 -4.22 -26.35
CA VAL A 62 48.75 -5.28 -27.35
C VAL A 62 49.62 -6.35 -26.66
N ASP A 63 49.27 -7.63 -26.72
CA ASP A 63 50.28 -8.68 -26.93
C ASP A 63 49.67 -10.04 -27.33
N SER A 64 50.24 -10.59 -28.40
CA SER A 64 50.12 -11.95 -28.94
C SER A 64 48.84 -12.33 -29.71
N LEU A 65 48.80 -11.95 -30.99
CA LEU A 65 48.22 -12.82 -32.03
C LEU A 65 49.20 -13.99 -32.27
N PRO A 66 48.84 -15.27 -32.05
CA PRO A 66 49.66 -16.36 -32.52
C PRO A 66 49.49 -16.52 -34.03
N ALA A 67 50.63 -16.69 -34.69
CA ALA A 67 50.79 -16.80 -36.13
C ALA A 67 49.98 -17.96 -36.74
N LYS A 68 49.56 -17.75 -37.98
CA LYS A 68 49.08 -18.79 -38.89
C LYS A 68 50.16 -19.86 -39.07
N GLU A 69 49.85 -21.10 -38.70
CA GLU A 69 50.43 -22.29 -39.34
C GLU A 69 49.35 -23.01 -40.15
N THR A 70 49.52 -22.94 -41.47
CA THR A 70 48.86 -23.82 -42.43
C THR A 70 49.65 -25.12 -42.54
N VAL A 71 49.11 -26.26 -42.08
CA VAL A 71 49.46 -27.59 -42.61
C VAL A 71 48.24 -28.55 -42.57
N ILE A 72 47.68 -28.75 -43.76
CA ILE A 72 47.21 -29.99 -44.41
C ILE A 72 46.15 -30.88 -43.72
N ALA A 73 45.14 -31.18 -44.56
CA ALA A 73 43.98 -32.04 -44.36
C ALA A 73 44.26 -33.49 -43.96
N GLN A 74 43.42 -34.04 -43.08
CA GLN A 74 42.90 -35.41 -43.19
C GLN A 74 41.44 -35.49 -42.68
N LYS A 75 40.63 -36.23 -43.43
CA LYS A 75 39.18 -36.45 -43.29
C LYS A 75 38.90 -37.59 -42.30
N PRO A 76 37.96 -37.48 -41.34
CA PRO A 76 37.46 -38.65 -40.62
C PRO A 76 36.22 -39.26 -41.31
N PRO A 77 36.06 -40.59 -41.23
CA PRO A 77 35.05 -41.35 -41.95
C PRO A 77 33.71 -41.46 -41.20
N VAL A 78 32.69 -41.81 -41.98
CA VAL A 78 31.36 -42.27 -41.57
C VAL A 78 31.48 -43.56 -40.75
N ALA A 79 30.70 -43.69 -39.67
CA ALA A 79 30.49 -44.96 -39.00
C ALA A 79 29.02 -45.14 -38.60
N GLU A 80 28.54 -46.34 -38.92
CA GLU A 80 27.17 -46.83 -38.93
C GLU A 80 26.57 -47.16 -37.56
N ILE A 81 25.24 -47.13 -37.56
CA ILE A 81 24.32 -47.54 -36.49
C ILE A 81 24.35 -49.06 -36.31
N LYS A 82 24.35 -49.53 -35.05
CA LYS A 82 23.78 -50.85 -34.68
C LYS A 82 23.00 -50.79 -33.35
N PRO A 83 21.97 -51.65 -33.18
CA PRO A 83 20.88 -51.45 -32.23
C PRO A 83 21.11 -52.12 -30.88
N LYS A 84 20.40 -51.62 -29.85
CA LYS A 84 20.42 -52.11 -28.46
C LYS A 84 19.30 -53.14 -28.26
N GLN A 85 19.66 -54.32 -27.73
CA GLN A 85 18.74 -55.39 -27.30
C GLN A 85 18.19 -55.14 -25.88
N GLU A 86 16.94 -55.56 -25.65
CA GLU A 86 16.25 -55.76 -24.35
C GLU A 86 16.82 -57.02 -23.66
N GLU A 87 16.95 -57.14 -22.32
CA GLU A 87 15.97 -57.50 -21.25
C GLU A 87 16.83 -57.94 -19.98
N PRO A 88 16.33 -58.42 -18.81
CA PRO A 88 15.21 -58.05 -17.91
C PRO A 88 15.56 -58.06 -16.36
N ILE A 89 14.55 -57.88 -15.48
CA ILE A 89 14.40 -58.30 -14.03
C ILE A 89 15.14 -57.39 -12.97
N ASP A 90 14.63 -56.97 -11.79
CA ASP A 90 13.91 -57.68 -10.72
C ASP A 90 13.13 -56.77 -9.73
N GLU A 91 12.15 -57.38 -9.06
CA GLU A 91 11.25 -56.87 -8.02
C GLU A 91 11.89 -56.82 -6.61
N LYS A 92 11.15 -56.18 -5.67
CA LYS A 92 11.33 -56.07 -4.19
C LYS A 92 12.16 -54.84 -3.80
N THR A 93 11.61 -53.87 -3.07
CA THR A 93 11.40 -54.01 -1.61
C THR A 93 10.41 -52.95 -1.11
N PHE A 94 9.30 -53.39 -0.51
CA PHE A 94 8.47 -52.60 0.40
C PHE A 94 9.17 -52.52 1.76
N THR A 95 9.31 -51.33 2.35
CA THR A 95 9.44 -51.22 3.82
C THR A 95 8.65 -50.02 4.35
N LYS A 96 7.88 -50.32 5.39
CA LYS A 96 6.95 -49.50 6.17
C LYS A 96 7.64 -49.17 7.51
N VAL A 97 7.65 -47.91 7.93
CA VAL A 97 8.00 -47.46 9.32
C VAL A 97 7.20 -46.16 9.54
N GLU A 98 6.06 -46.11 10.23
CA GLU A 98 5.75 -46.25 11.67
C GLU A 98 6.06 -44.99 12.53
N LEU A 99 4.98 -44.41 13.09
CA LEU A 99 4.93 -43.28 14.04
C LEU A 99 5.29 -43.72 15.46
N PRO A 100 5.77 -42.80 16.33
CA PRO A 100 5.59 -42.90 17.78
C PRO A 100 4.60 -41.87 18.35
N LYS A 101 3.87 -42.33 19.38
CA LYS A 101 2.81 -41.66 20.16
C LYS A 101 3.33 -40.88 21.40
N GLU A 102 2.44 -40.00 21.87
CA GLU A 102 2.31 -39.28 23.14
C GLU A 102 2.94 -39.84 24.43
N LYS A 103 3.27 -38.91 25.35
CA LYS A 103 3.14 -39.09 26.81
C LYS A 103 2.63 -37.81 27.50
N LYS A 104 1.67 -38.00 28.41
CA LYS A 104 1.07 -37.03 29.35
C LYS A 104 1.81 -37.05 30.72
N SER A 105 1.85 -35.92 31.44
CA SER A 105 1.47 -35.79 32.87
C SER A 105 1.63 -34.35 33.43
N ASN A 106 0.61 -33.88 34.16
CA ASN A 106 0.52 -32.69 35.06
C ASN A 106 1.19 -32.97 36.44
N PRO A 107 1.19 -32.09 37.51
CA PRO A 107 0.49 -30.79 37.74
C PRO A 107 1.26 -29.63 38.47
N VAL A 108 0.61 -28.45 38.42
CA VAL A 108 0.50 -27.23 39.30
C VAL A 108 1.07 -27.31 40.74
N PRO A 109 1.65 -26.21 41.33
CA PRO A 109 0.89 -25.35 42.26
C PRO A 109 1.20 -23.83 42.31
N THR A 110 0.14 -23.07 42.67
CA THR A 110 0.07 -21.84 43.52
C THR A 110 0.43 -20.43 43.01
N ALA A 111 -0.52 -19.51 43.26
CA ALA A 111 -0.45 -18.04 43.18
C ALA A 111 0.37 -17.41 44.34
N PRO A 112 0.74 -16.11 44.30
CA PRO A 112 -0.15 -15.08 44.86
C PRO A 112 -0.05 -13.62 44.32
N LYS A 113 -1.15 -12.87 44.55
CA LYS A 113 -1.28 -11.43 44.92
C LYS A 113 -1.14 -10.28 43.88
N THR A 114 -2.20 -9.46 43.90
CA THR A 114 -2.42 -8.08 43.44
C THR A 114 -1.41 -7.08 44.03
N PRO A 115 -1.26 -5.88 43.42
CA PRO A 115 -1.83 -4.70 44.06
C PRO A 115 -2.53 -3.70 43.13
N THR A 116 -3.50 -3.04 43.73
CA THR A 116 -4.30 -1.88 43.32
C THR A 116 -3.46 -0.61 43.25
N VAL A 117 -3.69 0.27 42.26
CA VAL A 117 -3.38 1.70 42.34
C VAL A 117 -4.53 2.48 41.71
N ASP A 118 -5.23 3.24 42.55
CA ASP A 118 -6.05 4.39 42.18
C ASP A 118 -5.12 5.56 41.84
N GLU A 119 -5.33 6.25 40.72
CA GLU A 119 -5.00 7.68 40.67
C GLU A 119 -5.90 8.46 39.70
N THR A 120 -6.63 9.37 40.32
CA THR A 120 -7.46 10.48 39.83
C THR A 120 -6.78 11.35 38.77
N LEU A 121 -7.48 11.62 37.66
CA LEU A 121 -7.17 12.73 36.74
C LEU A 121 -8.18 13.87 36.95
N LYS A 122 -7.66 15.03 37.33
CA LYS A 122 -8.37 16.32 37.40
C LYS A 122 -8.36 17.00 36.03
N GLU A 123 -9.47 17.67 35.74
CA GLU A 123 -9.68 18.65 34.68
C GLU A 123 -8.72 19.84 34.78
N SER A 124 -8.30 20.37 33.62
CA SER A 124 -8.07 21.81 33.46
C SER A 124 -8.30 22.24 32.00
N GLU A 125 -9.47 22.86 31.81
CA GLU A 125 -9.84 24.02 30.99
C GLU A 125 -9.04 24.43 29.74
N SER A 126 -9.75 24.32 28.62
CA SER A 126 -10.01 25.30 27.53
C SER A 126 -8.95 26.32 27.10
N ILE A 127 -8.55 26.22 25.82
CA ILE A 127 -8.16 27.37 25.00
C ILE A 127 -8.99 27.36 23.71
N VAL A 128 -9.54 28.53 23.42
CA VAL A 128 -10.49 28.90 22.35
C VAL A 128 -9.84 28.77 20.97
N SER A 129 -10.54 28.12 20.02
CA SER A 129 -10.19 28.05 18.60
C SER A 129 -11.09 28.96 17.75
N GLU A 130 -10.50 29.76 16.87
CA GLU A 130 -11.22 30.43 15.76
C GLU A 130 -11.35 29.48 14.55
N PRO A 131 -12.43 29.59 13.74
CA PRO A 131 -12.74 28.60 12.72
C PRO A 131 -12.00 28.87 11.40
N LEU A 132 -11.23 27.88 10.95
CA LEU A 132 -10.68 27.79 9.59
C LEU A 132 -11.78 27.36 8.61
N ALA A 133 -12.44 28.33 7.98
CA ALA A 133 -13.33 28.09 6.87
C ALA A 133 -12.61 28.25 5.53
N ASN A 134 -12.87 27.29 4.62
CA ASN A 134 -12.61 27.30 3.18
C ASN A 134 -11.23 26.82 2.70
N LEU A 135 -11.01 25.49 2.74
CA LEU A 135 -10.10 24.82 1.82
C LEU A 135 -10.93 24.08 0.75
N LYS A 136 -11.09 24.67 -0.43
CA LYS A 136 -11.68 23.96 -1.60
C LYS A 136 -10.66 22.93 -2.09
N VAL A 137 -10.98 21.65 -1.90
CA VAL A 137 -10.16 20.50 -2.30
C VAL A 137 -10.23 20.34 -3.82
N ASN A 138 -9.07 20.42 -4.48
CA ASN A 138 -8.94 20.13 -5.90
C ASN A 138 -8.93 18.61 -6.10
N LYS A 139 -9.84 18.12 -6.95
CA LYS A 139 -9.99 16.71 -7.35
C LYS A 139 -8.63 16.09 -7.69
N LEU A 140 -8.28 15.00 -7.01
CA LEU A 140 -7.04 14.25 -7.16
C LEU A 140 -6.90 13.71 -8.59
N ARG A 141 -6.20 14.46 -9.45
CA ARG A 141 -5.68 13.95 -10.73
C ARG A 141 -4.16 14.08 -10.71
N SER A 142 -3.47 13.05 -10.25
CA SER A 142 -2.01 12.96 -10.37
C SER A 142 -1.63 12.17 -11.63
N ARG A 143 -0.65 12.73 -12.35
CA ARG A 143 0.09 12.04 -13.41
C ARG A 143 1.09 11.08 -12.79
N ASN A 144 1.20 9.89 -13.37
CA ASN A 144 2.18 8.84 -13.07
C ASN A 144 3.61 9.41 -12.95
N VAL A 145 4.17 9.46 -11.74
CA VAL A 145 5.62 9.62 -11.53
C VAL A 145 6.08 8.52 -10.59
N ALA A 146 6.69 7.47 -11.17
CA ALA A 146 7.24 6.35 -10.42
C ALA A 146 8.68 6.65 -10.00
N ALA A 147 8.94 6.74 -8.69
CA ALA A 147 10.26 6.48 -8.14
C ALA A 147 10.46 4.95 -7.86
N PRO A 148 11.70 4.46 -7.68
CA PRO A 148 11.99 3.08 -7.28
C PRO A 148 11.48 2.76 -5.87
N ALA A 149 11.05 1.51 -5.63
CA ALA A 149 10.44 1.06 -4.36
C ALA A 149 11.27 1.36 -3.10
N GLU A 150 12.61 1.23 -3.16
CA GLU A 150 13.49 1.54 -2.02
C GLU A 150 13.51 3.04 -1.68
N LYS A 151 13.53 3.92 -2.68
CA LYS A 151 13.48 5.38 -2.46
C LYS A 151 12.14 5.83 -1.89
N HIS A 152 11.08 5.08 -2.16
CA HIS A 152 9.74 5.36 -1.64
C HIS A 152 9.61 5.00 -0.17
N ALA A 153 10.15 3.85 0.27
CA ALA A 153 10.15 3.48 1.68
C ALA A 153 10.88 4.52 2.54
N ASP A 154 12.08 4.97 2.11
CA ASP A 154 12.82 6.03 2.79
C ASP A 154 12.05 7.37 2.84
N PHE A 155 11.29 7.68 1.79
CA PHE A 155 10.47 8.89 1.73
C PHE A 155 9.29 8.82 2.71
N VAL A 156 8.58 7.69 2.75
CA VAL A 156 7.47 7.44 3.67
C VAL A 156 7.95 7.51 5.11
N ASP A 157 9.06 6.85 5.45
CA ASP A 157 9.63 6.87 6.80
C ASP A 157 10.04 8.28 7.23
N LYS A 158 10.65 9.05 6.32
CA LYS A 158 11.01 10.46 6.59
C LYS A 158 9.77 11.31 6.83
N GLU A 159 8.71 11.10 6.06
CA GLU A 159 7.46 11.85 6.21
C GLU A 159 6.74 11.47 7.50
N LEU A 160 6.67 10.19 7.87
CA LEU A 160 6.13 9.74 9.15
C LEU A 160 6.85 10.40 10.34
N ARG A 161 8.19 10.43 10.33
CA ARG A 161 8.97 11.14 11.36
C ARG A 161 8.67 12.63 11.42
N PHE A 162 8.42 13.27 10.28
CA PHE A 162 8.03 14.68 10.23
C PHE A 162 6.63 14.89 10.82
N LEU A 163 5.66 14.04 10.48
CA LEU A 163 4.30 14.12 10.97
C LEU A 163 4.20 13.91 12.48
N ASN A 164 5.11 13.12 13.05
CA ASN A 164 5.10 12.84 14.48
C ASN A 164 5.88 13.86 15.31
N ALA A 165 6.62 14.76 14.65
CA ALA A 165 7.26 15.88 15.34
C ALA A 165 6.19 16.79 15.95
N SER A 166 6.24 16.96 17.28
CA SER A 166 5.27 17.75 18.05
C SER A 166 5.27 19.23 17.69
N ALA A 167 6.38 19.74 17.13
CA ALA A 167 6.53 21.14 16.73
C ALA A 167 5.87 21.49 15.38
N VAL A 168 5.36 20.49 14.63
CA VAL A 168 4.78 20.70 13.30
C VAL A 168 3.30 21.06 13.40
N SER A 169 2.87 22.12 12.70
CA SER A 169 1.48 22.58 12.69
C SER A 169 0.53 21.55 12.06
N MET A 170 -0.73 21.52 12.51
CA MET A 170 -1.74 20.61 11.92
C MET A 170 -1.90 20.83 10.41
N SER A 171 -1.93 22.09 9.96
CA SER A 171 -2.02 22.42 8.53
C SER A 171 -0.87 21.85 7.70
N ASP A 172 0.36 21.88 8.23
CA ASP A 172 1.51 21.31 7.53
C ASP A 172 1.40 19.79 7.46
N LYS A 173 1.00 19.14 8.56
CA LYS A 173 0.77 17.68 8.58
C LYS A 173 -0.27 17.26 7.54
N ILE A 174 -1.38 18.00 7.48
CA ILE A 174 -2.46 17.79 6.51
C ILE A 174 -1.97 17.92 5.07
N MET A 175 -1.24 18.99 4.76
CA MET A 175 -0.72 19.21 3.41
C MET A 175 0.22 18.09 2.98
N ARG A 176 1.11 17.65 3.87
CA ARG A 176 2.08 16.58 3.58
C ARG A 176 1.42 15.22 3.35
N VAL A 177 0.46 14.86 4.19
CA VAL A 177 -0.40 13.68 4.01
C VAL A 177 -0.99 13.65 2.60
N ARG A 178 -1.57 14.76 2.15
CA ARG A 178 -2.18 14.85 0.81
C ARG A 178 -1.16 14.75 -0.31
N GLU A 179 0.01 15.36 -0.17
CA GLU A 179 1.08 15.22 -1.17
C GLU A 179 1.59 13.78 -1.28
N LEU A 180 1.70 13.06 -0.16
CA LEU A 180 2.11 11.65 -0.18
C LEU A 180 1.08 10.77 -0.89
N GLY A 181 -0.22 10.99 -0.66
CA GLY A 181 -1.27 10.23 -1.36
C GLY A 181 -1.18 10.31 -2.88
N LYS A 182 -0.66 11.43 -3.42
CA LYS A 182 -0.51 11.67 -4.88
C LYS A 182 0.64 10.90 -5.52
N THR A 183 1.60 10.39 -4.75
CA THR A 183 2.77 9.68 -5.29
C THR A 183 2.51 8.20 -5.55
N TYR A 184 1.38 7.67 -5.07
CA TYR A 184 0.96 6.28 -5.21
C TYR A 184 -0.24 6.13 -6.16
N GLU A 185 -0.46 4.91 -6.65
CA GLU A 185 -1.70 4.58 -7.37
C GLU A 185 -2.91 4.80 -6.45
N LEU A 186 -3.99 5.36 -6.99
CA LEU A 186 -5.18 5.76 -6.23
C LEU A 186 -6.09 4.57 -5.86
N THR A 187 -5.51 3.42 -5.51
CA THR A 187 -6.23 2.15 -5.33
C THR A 187 -7.38 2.26 -4.34
N SER A 188 -7.14 2.85 -3.16
CA SER A 188 -8.18 2.99 -2.13
C SER A 188 -9.27 3.95 -2.58
N TYR A 189 -8.87 5.10 -3.12
CA TYR A 189 -9.80 6.14 -3.57
C TYR A 189 -10.69 5.62 -4.70
N GLU A 190 -10.10 5.08 -5.78
CA GLU A 190 -10.83 4.61 -6.97
C GLU A 190 -11.75 3.42 -6.65
N ALA A 191 -11.32 2.52 -5.77
CA ALA A 191 -12.16 1.39 -5.35
C ALA A 191 -13.34 1.84 -4.48
N LEU A 192 -13.14 2.80 -3.58
CA LEU A 192 -14.22 3.42 -2.79
C LEU A 192 -15.20 4.17 -3.71
N ASP A 193 -14.69 5.02 -4.60
CA ASP A 193 -15.50 5.85 -5.49
C ASP A 193 -16.37 5.01 -6.42
N ARG A 194 -15.78 4.00 -7.07
CA ARG A 194 -16.48 3.09 -7.98
C ARG A 194 -17.57 2.26 -7.31
N ASN A 195 -17.51 2.06 -6.00
CA ASN A 195 -18.43 1.20 -5.25
C ASN A 195 -19.31 1.95 -4.24
N ALA A 196 -19.21 3.28 -4.17
CA ALA A 196 -19.93 4.14 -3.23
C ALA A 196 -21.46 3.96 -3.26
N ASP A 197 -22.02 3.71 -4.44
CA ASP A 197 -23.46 3.50 -4.62
C ASP A 197 -23.95 2.11 -4.20
N LYS A 198 -23.05 1.12 -4.23
CA LYS A 198 -23.33 -0.29 -3.95
C LYS A 198 -23.21 -0.59 -2.46
N TRP A 199 -22.19 -0.02 -1.81
CA TRP A 199 -21.93 -0.25 -0.40
C TRP A 199 -22.72 0.72 0.46
N ARG A 200 -23.81 0.21 1.05
CA ARG A 200 -24.73 0.98 1.89
C ARG A 200 -24.62 0.52 3.33
N ASN A 201 -24.77 1.45 4.26
CA ASN A 201 -24.76 1.18 5.70
C ASN A 201 -23.51 0.37 6.12
N ILE A 202 -22.33 0.93 5.85
CA ILE A 202 -21.03 0.27 6.04
C ILE A 202 -20.16 0.98 7.08
N VAL A 203 -19.12 0.27 7.52
CA VAL A 203 -17.97 0.85 8.22
C VAL A 203 -16.68 0.56 7.45
N ILE A 204 -15.80 1.56 7.37
CA ILE A 204 -14.47 1.41 6.80
C ILE A 204 -13.51 0.95 7.90
N VAL A 205 -12.74 -0.10 7.64
CA VAL A 205 -11.71 -0.62 8.56
C VAL A 205 -10.37 -0.56 7.83
N CYS A 206 -9.52 0.37 8.22
CA CYS A 206 -8.32 0.74 7.49
C CYS A 206 -7.06 0.38 8.27
N ASP A 207 -6.16 -0.33 7.60
CA ASP A 207 -4.81 -0.56 8.06
C ASP A 207 -4.06 0.78 8.15
N MET A 208 -3.41 1.04 9.28
CA MET A 208 -2.58 2.23 9.50
C MET A 208 -1.13 1.83 9.80
N THR A 209 -0.55 0.97 8.99
CA THR A 209 0.90 0.71 8.97
C THR A 209 1.63 1.64 8.00
N SER A 210 2.96 1.73 8.13
CA SER A 210 3.79 2.61 7.30
C SER A 210 3.63 2.34 5.80
N SER A 211 3.55 1.07 5.38
CA SER A 211 3.35 0.71 3.96
C SER A 211 1.97 1.12 3.44
N MET A 212 0.96 1.15 4.33
CA MET A 212 -0.40 1.53 4.01
C MET A 212 -0.63 3.04 4.02
N PHE A 213 0.31 3.82 4.56
CA PHE A 213 0.14 5.24 4.77
C PHE A 213 -0.39 5.98 3.52
N PRO A 214 0.21 5.86 2.30
CA PRO A 214 -0.30 6.53 1.10
C PRO A 214 -1.70 6.10 0.65
N TYR A 215 -2.12 4.88 0.98
CA TYR A 215 -3.44 4.36 0.67
C TYR A 215 -4.48 4.80 1.70
N THR A 216 -4.07 4.97 2.95
CA THR A 216 -4.92 5.48 4.02
C THR A 216 -5.19 6.98 3.86
N THR A 217 -4.22 7.75 3.36
CA THR A 217 -4.45 9.16 2.99
C THR A 217 -5.48 9.31 1.87
N GLN A 218 -5.52 8.38 0.91
CA GLN A 218 -6.54 8.33 -0.14
C GLN A 218 -7.95 8.05 0.42
N VAL A 219 -8.07 7.16 1.40
CA VAL A 219 -9.36 6.90 2.11
C VAL A 219 -9.84 8.18 2.78
N PHE A 220 -8.93 8.90 3.44
CA PHE A 220 -9.23 10.16 4.09
C PHE A 220 -9.75 11.21 3.09
N ASP A 221 -9.02 11.45 1.99
CA ASP A 221 -9.42 12.44 0.98
C ASP A 221 -10.80 12.07 0.38
N TRP A 222 -11.00 10.78 0.07
CA TRP A 222 -12.30 10.30 -0.40
C TRP A 222 -13.42 10.58 0.61
N MET A 223 -13.21 10.34 1.91
CA MET A 223 -14.23 10.60 2.94
C MET A 223 -14.55 12.08 3.10
N MET A 224 -13.58 12.97 2.90
CA MET A 224 -13.81 14.42 2.97
C MET A 224 -14.58 14.94 1.77
N GLU A 225 -14.30 14.40 0.58
CA GLU A 225 -15.09 14.70 -0.61
C GLU A 225 -16.50 14.07 -0.53
N ASN A 226 -16.67 13.03 0.28
CA ASN A 226 -17.93 12.30 0.47
C ASN A 226 -18.50 12.47 1.90
N VAL A 227 -18.33 13.66 2.50
CA VAL A 227 -18.82 13.93 3.86
C VAL A 227 -20.34 13.74 3.97
N ASP A 228 -21.09 14.06 2.92
CA ASP A 228 -22.56 13.90 2.88
C ASP A 228 -23.02 12.45 2.65
N ASN A 229 -22.10 11.51 2.38
CA ASN A 229 -22.45 10.12 2.08
C ASN A 229 -22.96 9.37 3.33
N THR A 230 -24.27 9.35 3.54
CA THR A 230 -24.89 8.73 4.73
C THR A 230 -24.74 7.20 4.81
N SER A 231 -24.25 6.54 3.75
CA SER A 231 -23.98 5.10 3.75
C SER A 231 -22.85 4.71 4.70
N ILE A 232 -21.90 5.61 4.97
CA ILE A 232 -20.76 5.31 5.84
C ILE A 232 -21.04 5.78 7.25
N LYS A 233 -21.06 4.82 8.18
CA LYS A 233 -21.36 5.05 9.60
C LYS A 233 -20.13 5.37 10.45
N GLY A 234 -18.94 5.13 9.91
CA GLY A 234 -17.70 5.48 10.57
C GLY A 234 -16.49 4.86 9.89
N ILE A 235 -15.34 5.15 10.48
CA ILE A 235 -14.06 4.56 10.12
C ILE A 235 -13.35 4.06 11.38
N ILE A 236 -12.62 2.96 11.24
CA ILE A 236 -11.68 2.44 12.22
C ILE A 236 -10.31 2.38 11.56
N PHE A 237 -9.30 3.00 12.18
CA PHE A 237 -7.91 2.74 11.89
C PHE A 237 -7.38 1.71 12.89
N PHE A 238 -6.73 0.67 12.41
CA PHE A 238 -6.06 -0.28 13.28
C PHE A 238 -4.57 -0.20 13.09
N THR A 239 -3.85 -0.33 14.20
CA THR A 239 -2.41 -0.42 14.21
C THR A 239 -2.02 -1.77 14.77
N ASP A 240 -1.03 -2.40 14.14
CA ASP A 240 -0.64 -3.76 14.49
C ASP A 240 0.25 -3.84 15.74
N CYS A 241 0.97 -2.76 16.02
CA CYS A 241 1.83 -2.55 17.18
C CYS A 241 1.50 -1.24 17.92
N ASP A 242 2.18 -1.03 19.04
CA ASP A 242 2.31 0.30 19.68
C ASP A 242 3.54 1.07 19.17
N SER A 243 3.70 2.33 19.61
CA SER A 243 4.83 3.18 19.21
C SER A 243 6.19 2.69 19.74
N LEU A 244 6.21 1.76 20.68
CA LEU A 244 7.43 1.10 21.17
C LEU A 244 7.79 -0.13 20.32
N GLY A 245 6.97 -0.47 19.33
CA GLY A 245 7.14 -1.65 18.46
C GLY A 245 6.73 -2.96 19.14
N ASN A 246 5.99 -2.89 20.25
CA ASN A 246 5.44 -4.10 20.86
C ASN A 246 4.25 -4.60 20.02
N GLU A 247 4.31 -5.86 19.62
CA GLU A 247 3.31 -6.55 18.77
C GLU A 247 2.04 -6.92 19.52
N THR A 248 0.87 -6.90 18.85
CA THR A 248 -0.41 -7.38 19.39
C THR A 248 -0.35 -8.86 19.79
N ARG A 249 -0.03 -9.15 21.06
CA ARG A 249 -0.01 -10.50 21.65
C ARG A 249 -1.20 -10.72 22.59
N GLY A 250 -2.41 -10.53 22.09
CA GLY A 250 -3.63 -10.65 22.91
C GLY A 250 -4.11 -9.30 23.43
N LYS A 251 -4.18 -9.10 24.75
CA LYS A 251 -4.83 -7.91 25.38
C LYS A 251 -4.01 -6.60 25.25
N LEU A 252 -3.57 -6.27 24.04
CA LEU A 252 -2.77 -5.10 23.59
C LEU A 252 -1.26 -5.39 23.62
N PRO A 253 -0.55 -5.12 22.51
CA PRO A 253 -0.35 -3.80 21.89
C PRO A 253 -0.57 -3.72 20.36
N GLY A 254 -1.53 -2.87 20.00
CA GLY A 254 -2.04 -2.51 18.67
C GLY A 254 -3.37 -1.85 18.97
N LYS A 255 -3.64 -0.66 18.43
CA LYS A 255 -4.76 0.18 18.89
C LYS A 255 -5.77 0.36 17.78
N MET A 256 -7.04 0.33 18.18
CA MET A 256 -8.18 0.63 17.34
C MET A 256 -8.57 2.09 17.57
N PHE A 257 -8.48 2.90 16.54
CA PHE A 257 -8.84 4.31 16.54
C PHE A 257 -10.12 4.47 15.75
N MET A 258 -11.19 4.94 16.38
CA MET A 258 -12.53 4.91 15.79
C MET A 258 -13.14 6.30 15.71
N VAL A 259 -13.73 6.61 14.56
CA VAL A 259 -14.47 7.84 14.32
C VAL A 259 -15.88 7.48 13.83
N LYS A 260 -16.89 7.77 14.65
CA LYS A 260 -18.31 7.55 14.32
C LYS A 260 -18.97 8.75 13.66
N LYS A 261 -18.54 9.95 14.03
CA LYS A 261 -19.08 11.20 13.51
C LYS A 261 -18.20 11.65 12.36
N LYS A 262 -18.82 12.10 11.27
CA LYS A 262 -18.12 12.70 10.14
C LYS A 262 -17.70 14.15 10.45
N ASP A 263 -16.87 14.28 11.47
CA ASP A 263 -16.24 15.53 11.86
C ASP A 263 -14.81 15.51 11.33
N GLU A 264 -14.47 16.47 10.47
CA GLU A 264 -13.16 16.54 9.81
C GLU A 264 -12.01 16.67 10.82
N LEU A 265 -12.16 17.50 11.85
CA LEU A 265 -11.12 17.72 12.85
C LEU A 265 -10.90 16.46 13.68
N LEU A 266 -11.98 15.83 14.13
CA LEU A 266 -11.90 14.55 14.85
C LEU A 266 -11.25 13.47 14.00
N LEU A 267 -11.54 13.44 12.70
CA LEU A 267 -10.95 12.49 11.78
C LEU A 267 -9.45 12.71 11.62
N TRP A 268 -9.00 13.96 11.46
CA TRP A 268 -7.58 14.31 11.40
C TRP A 268 -6.86 13.95 12.69
N ASP A 269 -7.38 14.36 13.84
CA ASP A 269 -6.80 14.06 15.15
C ASP A 269 -6.66 12.55 15.36
N THR A 270 -7.69 11.80 15.00
CA THR A 270 -7.71 10.34 15.14
C THR A 270 -6.73 9.66 14.18
N MET A 271 -6.62 10.16 12.95
CA MET A 271 -5.65 9.67 11.97
C MET A 271 -4.21 9.92 12.43
N PHE A 272 -3.88 11.13 12.89
CA PHE A 272 -2.54 11.43 13.41
C PHE A 272 -2.22 10.66 14.70
N ALA A 273 -3.20 10.44 15.56
CA ALA A 273 -3.03 9.58 16.73
C ALA A 273 -2.71 8.13 16.32
N ALA A 274 -3.31 7.62 15.24
CA ALA A 274 -3.01 6.30 14.70
C ALA A 274 -1.60 6.23 14.09
N ILE A 275 -1.20 7.24 13.30
CA ILE A 275 0.14 7.35 12.70
C ILE A 275 1.24 7.39 13.79
N ASN A 276 1.02 8.18 14.85
CA ASN A 276 1.95 8.24 15.99
C ASN A 276 2.11 6.89 16.70
N ASN A 277 1.12 6.00 16.58
CA ASN A 277 1.13 4.71 17.26
C ASN A 277 1.87 3.62 16.47
N THR A 278 2.33 3.88 15.24
CA THR A 278 3.01 2.87 14.38
C THR A 278 4.47 3.15 14.07
N GLU A 279 5.09 4.12 14.75
CA GLU A 279 6.46 4.57 14.46
C GLU A 279 7.51 3.46 14.36
N ASN A 280 7.37 2.41 15.18
CA ASN A 280 8.36 1.35 15.30
C ASN A 280 7.81 -0.02 14.88
N ASN A 281 6.81 -0.07 13.99
CA ASN A 281 6.33 -1.36 13.50
C ASN A 281 7.43 -2.09 12.70
N LYS A 282 7.75 -3.31 13.13
CA LYS A 282 8.75 -4.19 12.49
C LYS A 282 8.17 -5.52 12.02
N ASP A 283 6.92 -5.81 12.38
CA ASP A 283 6.23 -7.01 11.93
C ASP A 283 5.58 -6.75 10.57
N LYS A 284 5.48 -7.81 9.76
CA LYS A 284 4.84 -7.80 8.45
C LYS A 284 3.46 -8.44 8.47
N ALA A 285 3.04 -9.06 9.57
CA ALA A 285 1.75 -9.73 9.65
C ALA A 285 0.76 -8.95 10.52
N GLU A 286 -0.42 -8.68 10.00
CA GLU A 286 -1.35 -7.67 10.53
C GLU A 286 -2.53 -8.30 11.30
N ASN A 287 -3.11 -7.55 12.25
CA ASN A 287 -4.24 -7.94 13.11
C ASN A 287 -5.64 -7.62 12.51
N ASN A 288 -5.85 -7.94 11.22
CA ASN A 288 -7.06 -7.56 10.49
C ASN A 288 -8.36 -8.14 11.09
N ILE A 289 -8.36 -9.40 11.56
CA ILE A 289 -9.61 -10.01 12.06
C ILE A 289 -10.05 -9.35 13.36
N GLU A 290 -9.11 -8.99 14.23
CA GLU A 290 -9.37 -8.26 15.46
C GLU A 290 -10.00 -6.89 15.16
N ALA A 291 -9.50 -6.18 14.16
CA ALA A 291 -10.09 -4.91 13.71
C ALA A 291 -11.53 -5.09 13.21
N LEU A 292 -11.80 -6.13 12.42
CA LEU A 292 -13.14 -6.45 11.94
C LEU A 292 -14.09 -6.88 13.07
N LEU A 293 -13.60 -7.62 14.07
CA LEU A 293 -14.38 -7.97 15.25
C LEU A 293 -14.65 -6.76 16.15
N PHE A 294 -13.70 -5.83 16.24
CA PHE A 294 -13.90 -4.55 16.90
C PHE A 294 -14.96 -3.72 16.19
N ALA A 295 -14.95 -3.67 14.85
CA ALA A 295 -16.00 -3.05 14.06
C ALA A 295 -17.36 -3.69 14.32
N GLN A 296 -17.45 -5.02 14.29
CA GLN A 296 -18.68 -5.78 14.58
C GLN A 296 -19.26 -5.52 15.96
N LYS A 297 -18.40 -5.28 16.96
CA LYS A 297 -18.84 -4.93 18.31
C LYS A 297 -19.36 -3.50 18.40
N ASN A 298 -18.69 -2.56 17.74
CA ASN A 298 -18.95 -1.13 17.91
C ASN A 298 -19.96 -0.54 16.91
N PHE A 299 -20.23 -1.27 15.83
CA PHE A 299 -21.19 -0.94 14.79
C PHE A 299 -22.09 -2.15 14.49
N PRO A 300 -22.90 -2.63 15.46
CA PRO A 300 -23.79 -3.77 15.24
C PRO A 300 -24.84 -3.52 14.13
N GLU A 301 -25.18 -2.25 13.89
CA GLU A 301 -26.20 -1.78 12.96
C GLU A 301 -25.79 -1.80 11.48
N VAL A 302 -24.49 -1.86 11.18
CA VAL A 302 -24.01 -1.84 9.79
C VAL A 302 -24.20 -3.19 9.13
N ASP A 303 -24.42 -3.21 7.82
CA ASP A 303 -24.62 -4.45 7.05
C ASP A 303 -23.28 -5.08 6.70
N ASP A 304 -22.37 -4.26 6.16
CA ASP A 304 -21.10 -4.70 5.58
C ASP A 304 -19.91 -3.90 6.14
N PHE A 305 -18.72 -4.49 6.05
CA PHE A 305 -17.45 -3.83 6.27
C PHE A 305 -16.70 -3.64 4.95
N VAL A 306 -15.99 -2.51 4.85
CA VAL A 306 -14.99 -2.28 3.80
C VAL A 306 -13.62 -2.23 4.45
N MET A 307 -12.82 -3.28 4.27
CA MET A 307 -11.47 -3.37 4.77
C MET A 307 -10.46 -2.85 3.75
N ILE A 308 -9.56 -1.96 4.16
CA ILE A 308 -8.45 -1.47 3.35
C ILE A 308 -7.17 -2.08 3.92
N ALA A 309 -6.45 -2.88 3.14
CA ALA A 309 -5.33 -3.68 3.66
C ALA A 309 -4.18 -3.84 2.67
N ASP A 310 -2.97 -4.10 3.21
CA ASP A 310 -1.77 -4.36 2.43
C ASP A 310 -1.78 -5.78 1.85
N ASN A 311 -1.69 -5.89 0.53
CA ASN A 311 -1.60 -7.16 -0.18
C ASN A 311 -0.21 -7.82 -0.08
N SER A 312 0.79 -7.12 0.45
CA SER A 312 2.13 -7.66 0.68
C SER A 312 2.27 -8.37 2.04
N SER A 313 1.29 -8.19 2.93
CA SER A 313 1.29 -8.67 4.32
C SER A 313 0.29 -9.82 4.56
N HIS A 314 0.64 -10.73 5.47
CA HIS A 314 -0.22 -11.83 5.91
C HIS A 314 -1.16 -11.39 7.05
N VAL A 315 -2.26 -12.12 7.26
CA VAL A 315 -3.17 -11.87 8.38
C VAL A 315 -2.83 -12.80 9.55
N LYS A 316 -2.37 -12.28 10.70
CA LYS A 316 -1.84 -13.13 11.79
C LYS A 316 -2.89 -13.79 12.67
N ASP A 317 -4.13 -13.30 12.62
CA ASP A 317 -5.20 -13.67 13.54
C ASP A 317 -6.38 -14.40 12.87
N MET A 318 -6.12 -15.05 11.73
CA MET A 318 -7.06 -15.90 10.99
C MET A 318 -7.77 -16.96 11.84
N ARG A 319 -7.17 -17.39 12.97
CA ARG A 319 -7.81 -18.26 13.96
C ARG A 319 -9.15 -17.73 14.49
N ASN A 320 -9.37 -16.42 14.43
CA ASN A 320 -10.58 -15.76 14.89
C ASN A 320 -11.63 -15.56 13.78
N LEU A 321 -11.34 -15.92 12.53
CA LEU A 321 -12.22 -15.66 11.37
C LEU A 321 -13.62 -16.26 11.55
N SER A 322 -13.76 -17.40 12.24
CA SER A 322 -15.05 -18.03 12.52
C SER A 322 -16.00 -17.17 13.36
N LYS A 323 -15.49 -16.17 14.09
CA LYS A 323 -16.27 -15.24 14.92
C LYS A 323 -16.83 -14.06 14.13
N LEU A 324 -16.30 -13.81 12.92
CA LEU A 324 -16.73 -12.73 12.06
C LEU A 324 -18.01 -13.15 11.31
N LYS A 325 -19.04 -12.30 11.38
CA LYS A 325 -20.38 -12.58 10.86
C LYS A 325 -20.81 -11.61 9.76
N LYS A 326 -20.32 -10.36 9.80
CA LYS A 326 -20.69 -9.32 8.83
C LYS A 326 -19.95 -9.54 7.50
N ARG A 327 -20.61 -9.22 6.39
CA ARG A 327 -20.02 -9.30 5.05
C ARG A 327 -18.85 -8.34 4.97
N THR A 328 -17.73 -8.77 4.39
CA THR A 328 -16.50 -7.97 4.37
C THR A 328 -15.94 -7.84 2.95
N HIS A 329 -16.07 -6.65 2.37
CA HIS A 329 -15.42 -6.25 1.13
C HIS A 329 -13.99 -5.79 1.42
N ILE A 330 -13.03 -6.21 0.62
CA ILE A 330 -11.60 -5.95 0.87
C ILE A 330 -11.02 -5.20 -0.30
N ILE A 331 -10.52 -3.99 -0.07
CA ILE A 331 -9.68 -3.25 -1.01
C ILE A 331 -8.23 -3.60 -0.68
N LEU A 332 -7.56 -4.24 -1.64
CA LEU A 332 -6.19 -4.70 -1.51
C LEU A 332 -5.23 -3.72 -2.20
N CYS A 333 -4.37 -3.13 -1.38
CA CYS A 333 -3.40 -2.13 -1.78
C CYS A 333 -2.01 -2.74 -1.93
N GLY A 334 -1.14 -2.09 -2.69
CA GLY A 334 0.22 -2.58 -2.91
C GLY A 334 0.33 -3.72 -3.92
N GLU A 335 1.55 -4.25 -4.03
CA GLU A 335 1.94 -5.27 -5.00
C GLU A 335 2.26 -6.59 -4.32
N THR A 336 2.08 -7.67 -5.07
CA THR A 336 2.55 -9.02 -4.73
C THR A 336 3.69 -9.38 -5.68
N TYR A 337 4.76 -9.95 -5.12
CA TYR A 337 5.96 -10.27 -5.88
C TYR A 337 6.01 -11.74 -6.34
N LYS A 338 4.97 -12.53 -6.05
CA LYS A 338 4.89 -13.94 -6.42
C LYS A 338 4.21 -14.11 -7.78
N LYS A 339 4.82 -14.91 -8.66
CA LYS A 339 4.36 -15.11 -10.05
C LYS A 339 2.98 -15.76 -10.15
N ASP A 340 2.58 -16.55 -9.17
CA ASP A 340 1.35 -17.34 -9.17
C ASP A 340 0.36 -16.93 -8.06
N LEU A 341 0.47 -15.70 -7.55
CA LEU A 341 -0.34 -15.22 -6.43
C LEU A 341 -0.66 -13.74 -6.60
N ALA A 342 -1.89 -13.43 -7.04
CA ALA A 342 -2.39 -12.06 -7.13
C ALA A 342 -2.77 -11.47 -5.76
N PHE A 343 -3.25 -12.30 -4.84
CA PHE A 343 -3.69 -11.89 -3.51
C PHE A 343 -3.18 -12.83 -2.45
N GLN A 344 -2.89 -12.32 -1.24
CA GLN A 344 -2.65 -13.21 -0.11
C GLN A 344 -3.87 -14.09 0.15
N SER A 345 -3.62 -15.37 0.43
CA SER A 345 -4.67 -16.36 0.63
C SER A 345 -5.61 -16.03 1.78
N ASP A 346 -5.14 -15.29 2.77
CA ASP A 346 -5.91 -14.94 3.96
C ASP A 346 -7.06 -13.99 3.60
N TYR A 347 -6.81 -12.95 2.81
CA TYR A 347 -7.86 -12.04 2.33
C TYR A 347 -8.89 -12.75 1.45
N VAL A 348 -8.44 -13.68 0.60
CA VAL A 348 -9.35 -14.52 -0.19
C VAL A 348 -10.25 -15.36 0.72
N GLN A 349 -9.72 -15.94 1.79
CA GLN A 349 -10.50 -16.71 2.77
C GLN A 349 -11.48 -15.82 3.54
N ILE A 350 -11.09 -14.61 3.95
CA ILE A 350 -11.96 -13.65 4.63
C ILE A 350 -13.15 -13.29 3.75
N ALA A 351 -12.90 -12.86 2.51
CA ALA A 351 -13.95 -12.47 1.58
C ALA A 351 -14.89 -13.66 1.26
N LYS A 352 -14.34 -14.87 1.02
CA LYS A 352 -15.15 -16.08 0.82
C LYS A 352 -16.02 -16.41 2.04
N LYS A 353 -15.44 -16.39 3.25
CA LYS A 353 -16.14 -16.79 4.48
C LYS A 353 -17.27 -15.83 4.86
N THR A 354 -17.12 -14.57 4.50
CA THR A 354 -18.07 -13.49 4.78
C THR A 354 -18.98 -13.17 3.60
N GLU A 355 -18.87 -13.90 2.49
CA GLU A 355 -19.57 -13.61 1.22
C GLU A 355 -19.29 -12.19 0.68
N GLY A 356 -18.16 -11.60 1.06
CA GLY A 356 -17.72 -10.32 0.54
C GLY A 356 -17.00 -10.44 -0.79
N SER A 357 -16.28 -9.38 -1.14
CA SER A 357 -15.59 -9.23 -2.43
C SER A 357 -14.19 -8.67 -2.26
N ILE A 358 -13.38 -8.77 -3.31
CA ILE A 358 -12.01 -8.25 -3.36
C ILE A 358 -11.91 -7.19 -4.44
N HIS A 359 -11.27 -6.08 -4.13
CA HIS A 359 -11.18 -4.90 -4.97
C HIS A 359 -9.73 -4.46 -5.12
N THR A 360 -9.38 -4.05 -6.33
CA THR A 360 -8.09 -3.44 -6.66
C THR A 360 -8.33 -2.10 -7.33
N LEU A 361 -7.26 -1.49 -7.86
CA LEU A 361 -7.31 -0.19 -8.53
C LEU A 361 -8.46 -0.10 -9.55
N GLU A 362 -8.59 -1.11 -10.41
CA GLU A 362 -9.50 -1.08 -11.56
C GLU A 362 -10.41 -2.31 -11.68
N ASP A 363 -10.33 -3.27 -10.75
CA ASP A 363 -11.08 -4.52 -10.81
C ASP A 363 -11.82 -4.85 -9.51
N ASP A 364 -12.99 -5.46 -9.68
CA ASP A 364 -13.86 -5.89 -8.59
C ASP A 364 -14.18 -7.40 -8.75
N ILE A 365 -13.71 -8.23 -7.81
CA ILE A 365 -14.03 -9.65 -7.73
C ILE A 365 -15.18 -9.82 -6.73
N ILE A 366 -16.41 -9.72 -7.26
CA ILE A 366 -17.63 -9.76 -6.45
C ILE A 366 -17.85 -11.11 -5.75
N ASN A 367 -17.45 -12.21 -6.39
CA ASN A 367 -17.55 -13.55 -5.81
C ASN A 367 -16.19 -14.27 -5.87
N PRO A 368 -15.34 -14.13 -4.84
CA PRO A 368 -14.03 -14.78 -4.81
C PRO A 368 -14.10 -16.32 -4.77
N ALA A 369 -15.26 -16.91 -4.42
CA ALA A 369 -15.47 -18.36 -4.46
C ALA A 369 -15.65 -18.90 -5.88
N ASN A 370 -16.08 -18.06 -6.84
CA ASN A 370 -16.37 -18.46 -8.21
C ASN A 370 -15.81 -17.44 -9.21
N ILE A 371 -14.49 -17.40 -9.33
CA ILE A 371 -13.78 -16.57 -10.30
C ILE A 371 -13.82 -17.27 -11.65
N LYS A 372 -14.25 -16.56 -12.71
CA LYS A 372 -14.33 -17.14 -14.06
C LYS A 372 -12.92 -17.44 -14.59
N GLU A 373 -12.77 -18.57 -15.26
CA GLU A 373 -11.53 -18.90 -15.96
C GLU A 373 -11.17 -17.79 -16.95
N MET A 374 -9.86 -17.53 -17.12
CA MET A 374 -9.32 -16.47 -17.96
C MET A 374 -9.62 -15.03 -17.52
N THR A 375 -10.25 -14.83 -16.35
CA THR A 375 -10.40 -13.48 -15.77
C THR A 375 -9.04 -12.83 -15.62
N VAL A 376 -8.90 -11.61 -16.15
CA VAL A 376 -7.71 -10.78 -16.00
C VAL A 376 -8.00 -9.71 -14.97
N ILE A 377 -7.08 -9.54 -14.03
CA ILE A 377 -7.12 -8.48 -13.01
C ILE A 377 -5.77 -7.77 -12.96
N ARG A 378 -5.79 -6.53 -12.48
CA ARG A 378 -4.58 -5.76 -12.19
C ARG A 378 -4.40 -5.62 -10.68
N VAL A 379 -3.20 -5.95 -10.21
CA VAL A 379 -2.75 -5.76 -8.83
C VAL A 379 -1.46 -4.95 -8.86
N GLY A 380 -1.53 -3.72 -8.35
CA GLY A 380 -0.51 -2.70 -8.60
C GLY A 380 -0.21 -2.57 -10.09
N ARG A 381 1.05 -2.75 -10.50
CA ARG A 381 1.46 -2.66 -11.91
C ARG A 381 1.38 -3.97 -12.68
N ILE A 382 1.00 -5.07 -12.05
CA ILE A 382 1.08 -6.41 -12.64
C ILE A 382 -0.32 -6.91 -12.98
N TYR A 383 -0.48 -7.38 -14.23
CA TYR A 383 -1.69 -8.06 -14.67
C TYR A 383 -1.57 -9.56 -14.39
N PHE A 384 -2.59 -10.11 -13.74
CA PHE A 384 -2.74 -11.53 -13.46
C PHE A 384 -3.91 -12.11 -14.25
N ARG A 385 -3.77 -13.36 -14.68
CA ARG A 385 -4.83 -14.14 -15.29
C ARG A 385 -5.20 -15.32 -14.39
N PHE A 386 -6.49 -15.50 -14.14
CA PHE A 386 -7.01 -16.66 -13.43
C PHE A 386 -7.03 -17.87 -14.36
N GLN A 387 -6.31 -18.93 -13.98
CA GLN A 387 -6.26 -20.19 -14.70
C GLN A 387 -6.11 -21.36 -13.73
N LYS A 388 -6.87 -22.45 -13.93
CA LYS A 388 -6.77 -23.69 -13.13
C LYS A 388 -6.83 -23.44 -11.60
N GLY A 389 -7.69 -22.51 -11.18
CA GLY A 389 -7.89 -22.19 -9.76
C GLY A 389 -6.84 -21.28 -9.13
N LYS A 390 -5.88 -20.73 -9.90
CA LYS A 390 -4.84 -19.82 -9.43
C LYS A 390 -4.68 -18.61 -10.35
N PHE A 391 -4.06 -17.56 -9.85
CA PHE A 391 -3.65 -16.42 -10.66
C PHE A 391 -2.23 -16.60 -11.16
N TYR A 392 -1.95 -16.20 -12.39
CA TYR A 392 -0.60 -16.22 -12.96
C TYR A 392 -0.27 -14.86 -13.57
N THR A 393 0.94 -14.36 -13.37
CA THR A 393 1.40 -13.12 -13.98
C THR A 393 1.36 -13.22 -15.51
N THR A 394 0.99 -12.11 -16.13
CA THR A 394 0.97 -11.97 -17.59
C THR A 394 2.05 -10.99 -18.02
N LYS A 395 2.38 -10.98 -19.32
CA LYS A 395 3.28 -10.00 -19.94
C LYS A 395 2.56 -8.72 -20.39
N MET A 396 1.31 -8.54 -19.97
CA MET A 396 0.48 -7.44 -20.42
C MET A 396 0.95 -6.14 -19.78
N SER A 397 1.03 -5.08 -20.57
CA SER A 397 1.34 -3.72 -20.11
C SER A 397 0.10 -2.81 -20.09
N PHE A 398 -0.99 -3.24 -20.73
CA PHE A 398 -2.27 -2.55 -20.78
C PHE A 398 -3.42 -3.56 -20.69
N ARG A 399 -4.59 -3.09 -20.26
CA ARG A 399 -5.82 -3.88 -20.18
C ARG A 399 -6.24 -4.35 -21.58
N PRO A 400 -6.62 -5.63 -21.76
CA PRO A 400 -7.02 -6.15 -23.07
C PRO A 400 -8.32 -5.55 -23.58
#